data_AF-A0A9X5X869-F1
#
_entry.id   AF-A0A9X5X869-F1
#
_cell.length_a   1.000
_cell.length_b   1.000
_cell.length_c   1.000
_cell.angle_alpha   90.00
_cell.angle_beta   90.00
_cell.angle_gamma   90.00
#
_symmetry.space_group_name_H-M   'P 1'
#
loop_
_entity.id
_entity.type
_entity.pdbx_description
1 polymer ?
#
loop_
_entity_poly.entity_id
_entity_poly.type
_entity_poly.pdbx_seq_one_letter_code
_entity_poly.pdbx_strand_id
1 'polypeptide(L)'
;MMDHVRDLASVRDATERLLNAAAELDNASAAEPSRLPGWSRGHVLAHLSRNADALVNVLDGLPMYVSGEARDADIERDAPRPLDGQLADLRESAARLE
;
A
#
# COMPACT_ATOMS: atom_id res chain seq x y z
N MET A 1 -24.38 13.84 5.65
CA MET A 1 -23.29 14.78 5.93
C MET A 1 -22.05 13.93 6.17
N MET A 2 -20.94 14.18 5.47
CA MET A 2 -19.72 13.41 5.68
C MET A 2 -19.17 13.70 7.07
N ASP A 3 -18.92 12.66 7.85
CA ASP A 3 -18.27 12.75 9.17
C ASP A 3 -16.78 12.45 8.97
N HIS A 4 -16.05 13.46 8.50
CA HIS A 4 -14.65 13.32 8.12
C HIS A 4 -13.76 12.83 9.27
N VAL A 5 -14.12 13.14 10.53
CA VAL A 5 -13.37 12.68 11.70
C VAL A 5 -13.55 11.18 11.89
N ARG A 6 -14.79 10.68 11.76
CA ARG A 6 -15.07 9.24 11.81
C ARG A 6 -14.45 8.50 10.62
N ASP A 7 -14.49 9.09 9.43
CA ASP A 7 -13.89 8.49 8.24
C ASP A 7 -12.38 8.34 8.41
N LEU A 8 -11.70 9.37 8.92
CA LEU A 8 -10.26 9.33 9.21
C LEU A 8 -9.92 8.27 10.28
N ALA A 9 -10.71 8.19 11.35
CA ALA A 9 -10.53 7.13 12.35
C ALA A 9 -10.70 5.73 11.74
N SER A 10 -11.67 5.56 10.83
CA SER A 10 -11.91 4.27 10.15
C SER A 10 -10.74 3.87 9.25
N VAL A 11 -10.10 4.83 8.58
CA VAL A 11 -8.89 4.58 7.78
C VAL A 11 -7.75 4.12 8.69
N ARG A 12 -7.48 4.82 9.80
CA ARG A 12 -6.43 4.42 10.76
C ARG A 12 -6.65 3.00 11.29
N ASP A 13 -7.87 2.69 11.73
CA ASP A 13 -8.22 1.35 12.21
C ASP A 13 -8.07 0.27 11.12
N ALA A 14 -8.37 0.61 9.85
CA ALA A 14 -8.17 -0.31 8.72
C ALA A 14 -6.69 -0.52 8.40
N THR A 15 -5.88 0.53 8.43
CA THR A 15 -4.43 0.47 8.24
C THR A 15 -3.77 -0.39 9.30
N GLU A 16 -4.13 -0.23 10.58
CA GLU A 16 -3.61 -1.08 11.66
C GLU A 16 -3.99 -2.55 11.49
N ARG A 17 -5.24 -2.84 11.10
CA ARG A 17 -5.66 -4.23 10.81
C ARG A 17 -4.88 -4.83 9.64
N LEU A 18 -4.64 -4.04 8.59
CA LEU A 18 -3.82 -4.46 7.45
C LEU A 18 -2.38 -4.76 7.86
N LEU A 19 -1.73 -3.85 8.60
CA LEU A 19 -0.35 -4.01 9.06
C LEU A 19 -0.17 -5.27 9.91
N ASN A 20 -1.11 -5.51 10.83
CA ASN A 20 -1.10 -6.71 11.66
C ASN A 20 -1.27 -7.99 10.82
N ALA A 21 -2.22 -8.02 9.89
CA ALA A 21 -2.44 -9.18 9.03
C ALA A 21 -1.26 -9.43 8.07
N ALA A 22 -0.64 -8.37 7.54
CA ALA A 22 0.52 -8.50 6.67
C ALA A 22 1.76 -9.01 7.42
N ALA A 23 1.89 -8.68 8.71
CA ALA A 23 3.00 -9.15 9.54
C ALA A 23 2.96 -10.66 9.85
N GLU A 24 1.83 -11.33 9.63
CA GLU A 24 1.68 -12.79 9.79
C GLU A 24 2.18 -13.57 8.57
N LEU A 25 2.46 -12.90 7.45
CA LEU A 25 2.97 -13.55 6.25
C LEU A 25 4.44 -13.97 6.43
N ASP A 26 4.93 -14.81 5.52
CA ASP A 26 6.34 -15.02 5.27
C ASP A 26 6.69 -14.68 3.81
N ASN A 27 7.99 -14.74 3.46
CA ASN A 27 8.45 -14.45 2.11
C ASN A 27 7.80 -15.35 1.05
N ALA A 28 7.54 -16.62 1.37
CA ALA A 28 6.92 -17.56 0.44
C ALA A 28 5.46 -17.17 0.18
N SER A 29 4.71 -16.89 1.24
CA SER A 29 3.30 -16.45 1.20
C SER A 29 3.14 -15.10 0.51
N ALA A 30 4.11 -14.18 0.65
CA ALA A 30 4.12 -12.90 -0.05
C ALA A 30 4.29 -13.08 -1.58
N ALA A 31 5.07 -14.06 -2.01
CA ALA A 31 5.31 -14.36 -3.42
C ALA A 31 4.15 -15.11 -4.10
N GLU A 32 3.29 -15.79 -3.32
CA GLU A 32 2.13 -16.51 -3.83
C GLU A 32 1.04 -15.60 -4.44
N PRO A 33 0.20 -16.14 -5.34
CA PRO A 33 -0.93 -15.43 -5.91
C PRO A 33 -1.88 -14.85 -4.85
N SER A 34 -2.31 -13.62 -5.07
CA SER A 34 -3.42 -13.01 -4.35
C SER A 34 -4.76 -13.46 -4.95
N ARG A 35 -5.87 -12.90 -4.45
CA ARG A 35 -7.20 -13.08 -5.05
C ARG A 35 -7.42 -12.22 -6.30
N LEU A 36 -6.51 -11.29 -6.60
CA LEU A 36 -6.54 -10.48 -7.80
C LEU A 36 -5.79 -11.22 -8.92
N PRO A 37 -6.41 -11.44 -10.10
CA PRO A 37 -5.76 -12.13 -11.21
C PRO A 37 -4.44 -11.46 -11.60
N GLY A 38 -3.38 -12.26 -11.71
CA GLY A 38 -2.05 -11.79 -12.12
C GLY A 38 -1.23 -11.12 -11.02
N TRP A 39 -1.76 -10.89 -9.82
CA TRP A 39 -1.05 -10.21 -8.74
C TRP A 39 -0.69 -11.19 -7.62
N SER A 40 0.58 -11.18 -7.20
CA SER A 40 0.98 -11.80 -5.92
C SER A 40 0.52 -10.96 -4.73
N ARG A 41 0.58 -11.50 -3.50
CA ARG A 41 0.35 -10.69 -2.30
C ARG A 41 1.35 -9.53 -2.18
N GLY A 42 2.60 -9.75 -2.63
CA GLY A 42 3.61 -8.70 -2.77
C GLY A 42 3.19 -7.55 -3.69
N HIS A 43 2.51 -7.82 -4.81
CA HIS A 43 1.95 -6.76 -5.66
C HIS A 43 0.90 -5.92 -4.93
N VAL A 44 0.05 -6.57 -4.11
CA VAL A 44 -0.95 -5.86 -3.31
C VAL A 44 -0.26 -4.93 -2.29
N LEU A 45 0.76 -5.41 -1.57
CA LEU A 45 1.49 -4.61 -0.58
C LEU A 45 2.24 -3.44 -1.24
N ALA A 46 2.91 -3.68 -2.36
CA ALA A 46 3.58 -2.65 -3.15
C ALA A 46 2.57 -1.60 -3.65
N HIS A 47 1.42 -2.03 -4.19
CA HIS A 47 0.37 -1.13 -4.64
C HIS A 47 -0.17 -0.23 -3.52
N LEU A 48 -0.47 -0.80 -2.35
CA LEU A 48 -0.97 -0.03 -1.21
C LEU A 48 0.04 1.02 -0.74
N SER A 49 1.33 0.67 -0.72
CA SER A 49 2.40 1.61 -0.36
C SER A 49 2.52 2.75 -1.38
N ARG A 50 2.52 2.44 -2.68
CA ARG A 50 2.53 3.45 -3.75
C ARG A 50 1.23 4.28 -3.75
N ASN A 51 0.10 3.72 -3.34
CA ASN A 51 -1.18 4.43 -3.23
C ASN A 51 -1.16 5.46 -2.09
N ALA A 52 -0.59 5.10 -0.94
CA ALA A 52 -0.47 6.02 0.18
C ALA A 52 0.40 7.23 -0.18
N ASP A 53 1.58 7.01 -0.78
CA ASP A 53 2.44 8.08 -1.29
C ASP A 53 1.72 8.97 -2.33
N ALA A 54 0.92 8.35 -3.20
CA ALA A 54 0.18 9.05 -4.23
C ALA A 54 -0.99 9.89 -3.68
N LEU A 55 -1.60 9.48 -2.56
CA LEU A 55 -2.61 10.29 -1.88
C LEU A 55 -1.99 11.52 -1.20
N VAL A 56 -0.77 11.41 -0.66
CA VAL A 56 0.00 12.57 -0.15
C VAL A 56 0.21 13.59 -1.27
N ASN A 57 0.63 13.15 -2.46
CA ASN A 57 0.76 14.04 -3.62
C ASN A 57 -0.55 14.81 -3.91
N VAL A 58 -1.71 14.13 -3.85
CA VAL A 58 -3.01 14.78 -4.08
C VAL A 58 -3.31 15.84 -3.02
N LEU A 59 -2.99 15.56 -1.75
CA LEU A 59 -3.16 16.52 -0.66
C LEU A 59 -2.25 17.75 -0.82
N ASP A 60 -1.08 17.57 -1.44
CA ASP A 60 -0.15 18.66 -1.81
C ASP A 60 -0.52 19.38 -3.12
N GLY A 61 -1.64 19.00 -3.76
CA GLY A 61 -2.10 19.62 -5.02
C GLY A 61 -1.32 19.15 -6.26
N LEU A 62 -0.64 18.01 -6.18
CA LEU A 62 0.10 17.38 -7.27
C LEU A 62 -0.70 16.24 -7.91
N PRO A 63 -0.34 15.82 -9.15
CA PRO A 63 -0.88 14.59 -9.71
C PRO A 63 -0.59 13.39 -8.81
N MET A 64 -1.57 12.50 -8.67
CA MET A 64 -1.46 11.29 -7.85
C MET A 64 -0.26 10.42 -8.29
N TYR A 65 -0.15 10.18 -9.59
CA TYR A 65 0.97 9.49 -10.22
C TYR A 65 1.51 10.32 -11.39
N VAL A 66 2.79 10.12 -11.73
CA VAL A 66 3.41 10.72 -12.92
C VAL A 66 2.71 10.24 -14.20
N SER A 67 2.42 8.94 -14.29
CA SER A 67 1.57 8.32 -15.31
C SER A 67 1.07 6.95 -14.82
N GLY A 68 0.16 6.33 -15.57
CA GLY A 68 -0.28 4.96 -15.29
C GLY A 68 0.86 3.94 -15.44
N GLU A 69 1.69 4.11 -16.47
CA GLU A 69 2.85 3.26 -16.74
C GLU A 69 3.91 3.38 -15.63
N ALA A 70 4.14 4.59 -15.11
CA ALA A 70 5.07 4.79 -13.99
C ALA A 70 4.57 4.08 -12.72
N ARG A 71 3.26 4.21 -12.41
CA ARG A 71 2.62 3.49 -11.31
C ARG A 71 2.78 1.99 -11.45
N ASP A 72 2.50 1.45 -12.63
CA ASP A 72 2.53 0.01 -12.86
C ASP A 72 3.98 -0.52 -12.79
N ALA A 73 4.95 0.21 -13.36
CA ALA A 73 6.37 -0.13 -13.26
C ALA A 73 6.89 -0.11 -11.82
N ASP A 74 6.45 0.84 -11.00
CA ASP A 74 6.80 0.91 -9.58
C ASP A 74 6.26 -0.31 -8.82
N ILE A 75 5.01 -0.70 -9.08
CA ILE A 75 4.39 -1.88 -8.44
C ILE A 75 5.14 -3.16 -8.84
N GLU A 76 5.41 -3.37 -10.13
CA GLU A 76 6.11 -4.56 -10.62
C GLU A 76 7.54 -4.66 -10.08
N ARG A 77 8.25 -3.53 -10.00
CA ARG A 77 9.61 -3.47 -9.43
C ARG A 77 9.62 -3.87 -7.95
N ASP A 78 8.63 -3.42 -7.19
CA ASP A 78 8.63 -3.52 -5.73
C ASP A 78 7.90 -4.76 -5.21
N ALA A 79 7.00 -5.36 -6.00
CA ALA A 79 6.30 -6.60 -5.67
C ALA A 79 7.18 -7.79 -5.23
N PRO A 80 8.37 -8.05 -5.80
CA PRO A 80 9.22 -9.19 -5.40
C PRO A 80 10.11 -8.90 -4.19
N ARG A 81 10.01 -7.72 -3.54
CA ARG A 81 10.81 -7.43 -2.33
C ARG A 81 10.52 -8.46 -1.23
N PRO A 82 11.52 -8.80 -0.41
CA PRO A 82 11.30 -9.54 0.83
C PRO A 82 10.28 -8.86 1.74
N LEU A 83 9.57 -9.66 2.54
CA LEU A 83 8.44 -9.22 3.35
C LEU A 83 8.84 -8.15 4.38
N ASP A 84 10.03 -8.21 4.95
CA ASP A 84 10.53 -7.17 5.85
C ASP A 84 10.60 -5.81 5.14
N GLY A 85 11.09 -5.79 3.89
CA GLY A 85 11.08 -4.62 3.03
C GLY A 85 9.67 -4.14 2.65
N GLN A 86 8.75 -5.08 2.37
CA GLN A 86 7.33 -4.74 2.11
C GLN A 86 6.67 -4.10 3.34
N LEU A 87 6.88 -4.68 4.53
CA LEU A 87 6.29 -4.20 5.78
C LEU A 87 6.89 -2.86 6.22
N ALA A 88 8.19 -2.65 6.00
CA ALA A 88 8.82 -1.35 6.24
C ALA A 88 8.20 -0.26 5.34
N ASP A 89 8.14 -0.51 4.03
CA ASP A 89 7.58 0.45 3.07
C ASP A 89 6.09 0.73 3.35
N LEU A 90 5.32 -0.30 3.70
CA LEU A 90 3.90 -0.15 4.02
C LEU A 90 3.68 0.69 5.29
N ARG A 91 4.51 0.51 6.33
CA ARG A 91 4.44 1.33 7.55
C ARG A 91 4.86 2.77 7.29
N GLU A 92 5.95 2.96 6.56
CA GLU A 92 6.48 4.30 6.28
C GLU A 92 5.54 5.11 5.38
N SER A 93 4.97 4.48 4.34
CA SER A 93 4.00 5.12 3.45
C SER A 93 2.69 5.43 4.16
N ALA A 94 2.20 4.53 5.03
CA ALA A 94 1.07 4.80 5.90
C ALA A 94 1.32 5.99 6.84
N ALA A 95 2.48 6.04 7.50
CA ALA A 95 2.85 7.13 8.41
C ALA A 95 2.99 8.48 7.70
N ARG A 96 3.37 8.51 6.42
CA ARG A 96 3.38 9.74 5.62
C ARG A 96 1.98 10.26 5.28
N LEU A 97 0.98 9.37 5.19
CA LEU A 97 -0.39 9.71 4.84
C LEU A 97 -1.26 10.17 6.04
N GLU A 98 -0.85 9.84 7.27
CA GLU A 98 -1.58 10.22 8.49
C GLU A 98 -1.65 11.73 8.77
#